data_AF-A0A940JSD9-F1
#
_entry.id   AF-A0A940JSD9-F1
#
_cell.length_a   1.000
_cell.length_b   1.000
_cell.length_c   1.000
_cell.angle_alpha   90.00
_cell.angle_beta   90.00
_cell.angle_gamma   90.00
#
_symmetry.space_group_name_H-M   'P 1'
#
loop_
_entity.id
_entity.type
_entity.pdbx_description
1 polymer ?
#
loop_
_entity_poly.entity_id
_entity_poly.type
_entity_poly.pdbx_seq_one_letter_code
_entity_poly.pdbx_strand_id
1 'polypeptide(L)' 'MDFEDVSPRPRAGDLLKALAREDLDPLSVADLEERIIALTAEIERTRAKKERAVNHKASAEALFKK' A
#
# COMPACT_ATOMS: atom_id res chain seq x y z
N MET A 1 4.15 -5.00 36.99
CA MET A 1 3.18 -4.41 36.06
C MET A 1 3.90 -4.30 34.74
N ASP A 2 3.73 -5.30 33.86
CA ASP A 2 4.21 -5.19 32.49
C ASP A 2 3.00 -4.79 31.65
N PHE A 3 2.84 -3.49 31.46
CA PHE A 3 1.86 -2.95 30.53
C PHE A 3 2.44 -3.18 29.14
N GLU A 4 2.40 -4.44 28.70
CA GLU A 4 2.67 -4.87 27.33
C GLU A 4 1.96 -3.91 26.39
N ASP A 5 2.78 -3.07 25.75
CA ASP A 5 2.51 -2.10 24.70
C ASP A 5 1.15 -2.29 23.99
N VAL A 6 0.08 -1.73 24.58
CA VAL A 6 -1.26 -1.70 23.97
C VAL A 6 -1.34 -0.58 22.93
N SER A 7 -0.29 -0.42 22.11
CA SER A 7 -0.35 0.48 20.98
C SER A 7 -1.41 -0.04 20.00
N PRO A 8 -2.44 0.75 19.66
CA PRO A 8 -3.47 0.30 18.74
C PRO A 8 -2.84 -0.08 17.40
N ARG A 9 -3.25 -1.24 16.86
CA ARG A 9 -2.75 -1.73 15.57
C ARG A 9 -2.89 -0.64 14.50
N PRO A 10 -1.84 -0.36 13.70
CA PRO A 10 -1.90 0.64 12.65
C PRO A 10 -3.10 0.39 11.73
N ARG A 11 -3.89 1.43 11.44
CA ARG A 11 -5.03 1.30 10.54
C ARG A 11 -4.54 1.22 9.10
N ALA A 12 -5.39 0.67 8.23
CA ALA A 12 -5.13 0.67 6.80
C ALA A 12 -4.84 2.11 6.32
N GLY A 13 -3.67 2.31 5.70
CA GLY A 13 -3.22 3.62 5.19
C GLY A 13 -2.41 4.47 6.17
N ASP A 14 -2.30 4.10 7.45
CA ASP A 14 -1.46 4.84 8.40
C ASP A 14 0.03 4.76 8.01
N LEU A 15 0.48 3.62 7.48
CA LEU A 15 1.85 3.44 6.96
C LEU A 15 2.15 4.32 5.73
N LEU A 16 1.19 4.45 4.81
CA LEU A 16 1.36 5.30 3.62
C LEU A 16 1.44 6.78 4.01
N LYS A 17 0.67 7.20 5.01
CA LYS A 17 0.72 8.57 5.56
C LYS A 17 2.05 8.83 6.29
N ALA A 18 2.56 7.85 7.03
CA ALA A 18 3.86 7.97 7.69
C ALA A 18 4.97 8.11 6.64
N LEU A 19 4.97 7.27 5.61
CA LEU A 19 5.92 7.31 4.51
C LEU A 19 5.93 8.65 3.76
N ALA A 20 4.77 9.25 3.56
CA ALA A 20 4.62 10.55 2.90
C ALA A 20 5.11 11.75 3.74
N ARG A 21 5.38 11.54 5.03
CA ARG A 21 5.88 12.57 5.96
C ARG A 21 7.36 12.40 6.30
N GLU A 22 7.98 11.33 5.81
CA GLU A 22 9.39 11.08 6.06
C GLU A 22 10.25 12.17 5.42
N ASP A 23 11.23 12.65 6.17
CA ASP A 23 12.22 13.59 5.67
C ASP A 23 13.17 12.88 4.70
N LEU A 24 13.29 13.43 3.49
CA LEU A 24 14.13 12.88 2.44
C LEU A 24 15.50 13.56 2.39
N ASP A 25 15.71 14.67 3.09
CA ASP A 25 16.99 15.41 3.10
C ASP A 25 18.21 14.55 3.50
N PRO A 26 18.09 13.57 4.42
CA PRO A 26 19.22 12.71 4.78
C PRO A 26 19.56 11.62 3.76
N LEU A 27 18.71 11.39 2.75
CA LEU A 27 18.88 10.30 1.80
C LEU A 27 19.85 10.67 0.69
N SER A 28 20.74 9.74 0.33
CA SER A 28 21.57 9.90 -0.85
C SER A 28 20.76 9.72 -2.14
N VAL A 29 21.32 10.10 -3.29
CA VAL A 29 20.67 9.86 -4.59
C VAL A 29 20.41 8.37 -4.82
N ALA A 30 21.34 7.50 -4.42
CA ALA A 30 21.16 6.05 -4.54
C ALA A 30 19.99 5.55 -3.67
N ASP A 31 19.88 6.04 -2.43
CA ASP A 31 18.77 5.69 -1.53
C ASP A 31 17.42 6.16 -2.10
N LEU A 32 17.38 7.34 -2.73
CA LEU A 32 16.20 7.86 -3.40
C LEU A 32 15.82 7.02 -4.63
N GLU A 33 16.79 6.55 -5.41
CA GLU A 33 16.56 5.66 -6.55
C GLU A 33 15.99 4.32 -6.09
N GLU A 34 16.57 3.70 -5.07
CA GLU A 34 16.06 2.45 -4.47
C GLU A 34 14.63 2.63 -3.95
N ARG A 35 14.36 3.74 -3.27
CA ARG A 35 13.02 4.09 -2.78
C ARG A 35 12.03 4.21 -3.94
N ILE A 36 12.39 4.89 -5.03
CA ILE A 36 11.54 5.05 -6.22
C ILE A 36 11.22 3.69 -6.86
N ILE A 37 12.21 2.80 -6.98
CA ILE A 37 12.03 1.46 -7.55
C ILE A 37 11.02 0.68 -6.71
N ALA A 38 11.19 0.67 -5.39
CA ALA A 38 10.30 -0.04 -4.47
C ALA A 38 8.86 0.50 -4.53
N LEU A 39 8.69 1.82 -4.51
CA LEU A 39 7.38 2.47 -4.58
C LEU A 39 6.67 2.21 -5.92
N THR A 40 7.43 2.21 -7.01
CA THR A 40 6.87 1.93 -8.34
C THR A 40 6.38 0.48 -8.44
N ALA A 41 7.16 -0.48 -7.93
CA ALA A 41 6.74 -1.87 -7.85
C ALA A 41 5.45 -2.03 -7.02
N GLU A 42 5.33 -1.29 -5.91
CA GLU A 42 4.13 -1.31 -5.08
C GLU A 42 2.90 -0.71 -5.79
N ILE A 43 3.10 0.34 -6.58
CA ILE A 43 2.03 0.92 -7.42
C ILE A 43 1.51 -0.11 -8.41
N GLU A 44 2.41 -0.83 -9.11
CA GLU A 44 2.01 -1.88 -10.05
C GLU A 44 1.29 -3.03 -9.36
N ARG A 45 1.76 -3.47 -8.19
CA ARG A 45 1.08 -4.47 -7.37
C ARG A 45 -0.33 -4.03 -6.99
N THR A 46 -0.49 -2.77 -6.59
CA THR A 46 -1.79 -2.17 -6.22
C THR A 46 -2.73 -2.10 -7.43
N ARG A 47 -2.22 -1.67 -8.59
CA ARG A 47 -2.97 -1.63 -9.86
C ARG A 47 -3.48 -3.02 -10.24
N ALA A 48 -2.62 -4.03 -10.21
CA ALA A 48 -2.99 -5.42 -10.52
C ALA A 48 -4.07 -5.96 -9.56
N LYS A 49 -3.99 -5.63 -8.26
CA LYS A 49 -5.01 -6.04 -7.29
C LYS A 49 -6.36 -5.36 -7.56
N LYS A 50 -6.35 -4.06 -7.87
CA LYS A 50 -7.55 -3.30 -8.25
C LYS A 50 -8.20 -3.90 -9.49
N GLU A 51 -7.42 -4.17 -10.53
CA GLU A 51 -7.92 -4.75 -11.77
C GLU A 51 -8.58 -6.11 -11.55
N ARG A 52 -7.92 -7.01 -10.78
CA ARG A 52 -8.50 -8.30 -10.41
C ARG A 52 -9.83 -8.15 -9.66
N ALA A 53 -9.92 -7.19 -8.74
CA ALA A 53 -11.16 -6.93 -8.00
C ALA A 53 -12.29 -6.43 -8.91
N VAL A 54 -11.99 -5.55 -9.87
CA VAL A 54 -12.95 -5.06 -10.87
C VAL A 54 -13.42 -6.19 -11.79
N ASN A 55 -12.48 -6.99 -12.32
CA ASN A 55 -12.80 -8.10 -13.21
C ASN A 55 -13.60 -9.20 -12.50
N HIS A 56 -13.31 -9.47 -11.23
CA HIS A 56 -14.10 -10.40 -10.43
C HIS A 56 -15.53 -9.87 -10.20
N LYS A 57 -15.68 -8.57 -9.90
CA LYS A 57 -17.00 -7.94 -9.77
C LYS A 57 -17.80 -8.00 -11.07
N ALA A 58 -17.19 -7.66 -12.20
CA ALA A 58 -17.85 -7.71 -13.50
C ALA A 58 -18.27 -9.14 -13.90
N SER A 59 -17.42 -10.14 -13.61
CA SER A 59 -17.73 -11.55 -13.85
C SER A 59 -18.86 -12.06 -12.95
N ALA A 60 -18.90 -11.63 -11.68
CA ALA A 60 -19.97 -11.95 -10.76
C ALA A 60 -21.30 -11.31 -11.20
N GLU A 61 -21.31 -10.03 -11.57
CA GLU A 61 -22.52 -9.35 -12.06
C GLU A 61 -23.11 -9.98 -13.32
N ALA A 62 -22.27 -10.50 -14.22
CA ALA A 62 -22.72 -11.24 -15.41
C ALA A 62 -23.35 -12.60 -15.07
N LEU A 63 -22.92 -13.24 -13.98
CA LEU A 63 -23.48 -14.52 -13.51
C LEU A 63 -24.86 -14.34 -12.84
N PHE A 64 -25.10 -13.19 -12.20
CA PHE A 64 -26.33 -12.90 -11.45
C PHE A 64 -27.38 -12.09 -12.24
N LYS A 65 -27.10 -11.66 -13.48
CA LYS A 65 -28.05 -10.98 -14.37
C LYS A 65 -28.75 -11.91 -15.38
N LYS A 66 -28.84 -13.20 -15.07
CA LYS A 66 -29.62 -14.17 -15.85
C LYS A 66 -30.92 -14.52 -15.12
#